data_AF-A0A0R1PRS0-F1
#
_entry.id   AF-A0A0R1PRS0-F1
#
_cell.length_a   1.000
_cell.length_b   1.000
_cell.length_c   1.000
_cell.angle_alpha   90.00
_cell.angle_beta   90.00
_cell.angle_gamma   90.00
#
_symmetry.space_group_name_H-M   'P 1'
#
loop_
_entity.id
_entity.type
_entity.pdbx_description
1 polymer ?
#
loop_
_entity_poly.entity_id
_entity_poly.type
_entity_poly.pdbx_seq_one_letter_code
_entity_poly.pdbx_strand_id
1 'polypeptide(L)'
;MLLITKASIPRINLKTKRLVLSLDYVLKEILIISTNNRLNNKNKSKSQVGLFIFAQKRLKEVFIMATIEKHGKSYRYKIGYQDKQGNNKRYVKGGFSTKTEARHAAEEMEIQMRHGSSLDKQDVTINDYYKKWVEVYKKPNVGYSSMNRFNNIAEVIDNYFPDTKITDISKMDYQTFMNDYQKTRSTVTCKKTNSIIRSCIQDAIDDQIIYSDFTRKVTINGAPSKKRAVKFLSIDNFKKLIDYADKNKSYSAITYYLILTGAYTGLRFEEIGGLTWDNVNFEKKELYVKNIYDYQKEKKIVPRTKTPSSIRTVPILPELSIILKQLKLEQSKWQLANKYRDPENAVFKSFDCKIPSDTGCIKTLTLIQDEINIPRKQQIATHGLRHTLASYLLSKGVQIKYVSELLGHKNTAITMRAYEHLLKEQNIEQQDKTINALNELSK
;
A
#
# COMPACT_ATOMS: atom_id res chain seq x y z
N MET A 1 32.57 -63.18 -30.65
CA MET A 1 31.87 -63.36 -29.37
C MET A 1 31.87 -62.02 -28.65
N LEU A 2 30.71 -61.35 -28.66
CA LEU A 2 30.30 -60.16 -27.87
C LEU A 2 31.15 -58.88 -28.01
N LEU A 3 30.94 -58.04 -29.04
CA LEU A 3 29.99 -56.89 -29.08
C LEU A 3 30.11 -55.95 -27.86
N ILE A 4 30.57 -54.71 -28.08
CA ILE A 4 29.87 -53.47 -27.70
C ILE A 4 30.38 -52.32 -28.59
N THR A 5 29.40 -51.60 -29.10
CA THR A 5 29.35 -50.64 -30.19
C THR A 5 29.86 -49.24 -29.83
N LYS A 6 30.39 -48.54 -30.85
CA LYS A 6 30.44 -47.07 -30.90
C LYS A 6 29.04 -46.51 -30.62
N ALA A 7 28.89 -45.68 -29.60
CA ALA A 7 27.71 -44.85 -29.40
C ALA A 7 28.13 -43.40 -29.15
N SER A 8 27.55 -42.52 -29.97
CA SER A 8 27.83 -41.12 -30.15
C SER A 8 27.72 -40.27 -28.89
N ILE A 9 28.59 -39.27 -28.79
CA ILE A 9 28.55 -38.17 -27.82
C ILE A 9 27.25 -37.36 -28.02
N PRO A 10 26.37 -37.25 -27.01
CA PRO A 10 25.36 -36.21 -27.00
C PRO A 10 25.97 -34.97 -26.34
N ARG A 11 26.14 -33.88 -27.12
CA ARG A 11 26.30 -32.53 -26.57
C ARG A 11 25.04 -32.20 -25.78
N ILE A 12 25.10 -32.29 -24.45
CA ILE A 12 24.05 -31.76 -23.56
C ILE A 12 24.69 -30.75 -22.62
N ASN A 13 24.35 -29.49 -22.87
CA ASN A 13 24.68 -28.32 -22.10
C ASN A 13 23.68 -28.19 -20.94
N LEU A 14 24.06 -28.59 -19.72
CA LEU A 14 23.28 -28.31 -18.50
C LEU A 14 24.23 -28.02 -17.32
N LYS A 15 24.61 -26.74 -17.20
CA LYS A 15 25.19 -26.12 -16.01
C LYS A 15 24.23 -26.26 -14.82
N THR A 16 24.79 -26.27 -13.60
CA THR A 16 24.20 -26.04 -12.25
C THR A 16 23.81 -27.20 -11.32
N LYS A 17 23.75 -28.48 -11.70
CA LYS A 17 23.53 -29.59 -10.73
C LYS A 17 24.76 -30.38 -10.27
N ARG A 18 25.92 -30.20 -10.93
CA ARG A 18 27.13 -31.02 -10.68
C ARG A 18 28.10 -30.47 -9.62
N LEU A 19 27.97 -29.21 -9.20
CA LEU A 19 28.88 -28.62 -8.21
C LEU A 19 28.61 -29.12 -6.77
N VAL A 20 27.35 -29.31 -6.39
CA VAL A 20 26.98 -29.80 -5.06
C VAL A 20 27.44 -31.24 -4.84
N LEU A 21 27.26 -32.11 -5.85
CA LEU A 21 27.74 -33.50 -5.83
C LEU A 21 29.27 -33.61 -5.76
N SER A 22 30.00 -32.62 -6.30
CA SER A 22 31.47 -32.62 -6.23
C SER A 22 32.01 -32.23 -4.85
N LEU A 23 31.29 -31.38 -4.12
CA LEU A 23 31.72 -30.92 -2.79
C LEU A 23 31.53 -31.99 -1.72
N ASP A 24 30.41 -32.70 -1.74
CA ASP A 24 30.15 -33.82 -0.82
C ASP A 24 31.12 -34.99 -1.06
N TYR A 25 31.51 -35.21 -2.32
CA TYR A 25 32.50 -36.23 -2.67
C TYR A 25 33.90 -35.85 -2.16
N VAL A 26 34.29 -34.58 -2.31
CA VAL A 26 35.56 -34.05 -1.78
C VAL A 26 35.57 -34.03 -0.24
N LEU A 27 34.45 -33.70 0.40
CA LEU A 27 34.31 -33.76 1.86
C LEU A 27 34.37 -35.19 2.39
N LYS A 28 33.75 -36.17 1.71
CA LYS A 28 33.87 -37.59 2.03
C LYS A 28 35.31 -38.10 1.90
N GLU A 29 35.98 -37.77 0.81
CA GLU A 29 37.40 -38.10 0.60
C GLU A 29 38.29 -37.49 1.69
N ILE A 30 38.07 -36.23 2.07
CA ILE A 30 38.82 -35.57 3.15
C ILE A 30 38.53 -36.21 4.52
N LEU A 31 37.28 -36.61 4.79
CA LEU A 31 36.91 -37.29 6.04
C LEU A 31 37.58 -38.67 6.14
N ILE A 32 37.60 -39.42 5.04
CA ILE A 32 38.26 -40.72 4.89
C ILE A 32 39.79 -40.57 5.05
N ILE A 33 40.38 -39.52 4.47
CA ILE A 33 41.80 -39.22 4.63
C ILE A 33 42.12 -38.77 6.08
N SER A 34 41.23 -38.03 6.75
CA SER A 34 41.46 -37.60 8.14
C SER A 34 41.35 -38.75 9.15
N THR A 35 40.44 -39.70 8.91
CA THR A 35 40.24 -40.89 9.75
C THR A 35 41.37 -41.90 9.57
N ASN A 36 41.86 -42.08 8.34
CA ASN A 36 43.04 -42.91 8.07
C ASN A 36 44.36 -42.27 8.55
N ASN A 37 44.45 -40.93 8.62
CA ASN A 37 45.65 -40.21 9.08
C ASN A 37 45.89 -40.31 10.61
N ARG A 38 44.93 -40.78 11.41
CA ARG A 38 45.19 -41.11 12.82
C ARG A 38 45.99 -42.41 12.99
N LEU A 39 46.12 -43.23 11.94
CA LEU A 39 46.67 -44.59 12.03
C LEU A 39 48.07 -44.78 11.44
N ASN A 40 48.65 -43.84 10.68
CA ASN A 40 50.01 -44.05 10.13
C ASN A 40 50.81 -42.75 9.99
N ASN A 41 51.86 -42.62 10.81
CA ASN A 41 52.67 -41.40 10.93
C ASN A 41 54.07 -41.51 10.30
N LYS A 42 54.28 -42.38 9.31
CA LYS A 42 55.55 -42.47 8.57
C LYS A 42 55.26 -42.70 7.07
N ASN A 43 55.83 -41.83 6.23
CA ASN A 43 55.74 -41.79 4.75
C ASN A 43 54.51 -41.08 4.15
N LYS A 44 54.50 -39.73 4.22
CA LYS A 44 53.66 -38.91 3.34
C LYS A 44 54.38 -38.66 2.01
N SER A 45 53.79 -39.09 0.89
CA SER A 45 54.30 -38.73 -0.44
C SER A 45 54.06 -37.25 -0.73
N LYS A 46 54.95 -36.60 -1.48
CA LYS A 46 54.82 -35.17 -1.87
C LYS A 46 53.46 -34.86 -2.54
N SER A 47 52.82 -35.84 -3.20
CA SER A 47 51.51 -35.65 -3.85
C SER A 47 50.35 -35.56 -2.86
N GLN A 48 50.38 -36.31 -1.74
CA GLN A 48 49.34 -36.24 -0.70
C GLN A 48 49.39 -34.91 0.06
N VAL A 49 50.60 -34.38 0.30
CA VAL A 49 50.78 -33.05 0.89
C VAL A 49 50.27 -31.96 -0.06
N GLY A 50 50.54 -32.10 -1.37
CA GLY A 50 50.02 -31.19 -2.39
C GLY A 50 48.49 -31.19 -2.49
N LEU A 51 47.85 -32.36 -2.44
CA LEU A 51 46.38 -32.49 -2.47
C LEU A 51 45.73 -31.90 -1.21
N PHE A 52 46.36 -32.06 -0.05
CA PHE A 52 45.88 -31.49 1.22
C PHE A 52 46.00 -29.95 1.24
N ILE A 53 47.11 -29.41 0.73
CA ILE A 53 47.30 -27.96 0.57
C ILE A 53 46.30 -27.40 -0.45
N PHE A 54 46.06 -28.10 -1.56
CA PHE A 54 45.08 -27.71 -2.56
C PHE A 54 43.64 -27.73 -2.02
N ALA A 55 43.28 -28.76 -1.25
CA ALA A 55 41.99 -28.86 -0.57
C ALA A 55 41.82 -27.76 0.50
N GLN A 56 42.84 -27.45 1.30
CA GLN A 56 42.82 -26.30 2.21
C GLN A 56 42.68 -24.97 1.48
N LYS A 57 43.33 -24.80 0.33
CA LYS A 57 43.26 -23.59 -0.48
C LYS A 57 41.87 -23.42 -1.11
N ARG A 58 41.28 -24.52 -1.61
CA ARG A 58 39.89 -24.56 -2.10
C ARG A 58 38.86 -24.36 -0.99
N LEU A 59 39.08 -24.93 0.20
CA LEU A 59 38.26 -24.65 1.37
C LEU A 59 38.33 -23.17 1.78
N LYS A 60 39.51 -22.53 1.71
CA LYS A 60 39.67 -21.08 1.92
C LYS A 60 39.05 -20.22 0.82
N GLU A 61 38.95 -20.72 -0.40
CA GLU A 61 38.26 -20.04 -1.51
C GLU A 61 36.73 -20.17 -1.41
N VAL A 62 36.23 -21.24 -0.78
CA VAL A 62 34.79 -21.54 -0.64
C VAL A 62 34.24 -21.04 0.70
N PHE A 63 35.06 -20.99 1.76
CA PHE A 63 34.70 -20.46 3.06
C PHE A 63 35.36 -19.10 3.26
N ILE A 64 34.52 -18.08 3.44
CA ILE A 64 34.94 -16.79 3.99
C ILE A 64 35.52 -17.07 5.39
N MET A 65 36.84 -17.09 5.52
CA MET A 65 37.52 -17.32 6.80
C MET A 65 38.18 -16.03 7.28
N ALA A 66 37.76 -15.57 8.46
CA ALA A 66 38.34 -14.45 9.15
C ALA A 66 39.75 -14.79 9.65
N THR A 67 40.70 -13.89 9.39
CA THR A 67 42.05 -13.99 9.93
C THR A 67 42.15 -13.12 11.18
N ILE A 68 42.49 -13.71 12.32
CA ILE A 68 42.65 -13.00 13.61
C ILE A 68 44.13 -12.70 13.82
N GLU A 69 44.47 -11.45 14.11
CA GLU A 69 45.83 -11.02 14.40
C GLU A 69 45.89 -10.10 15.62
N LYS A 70 47.05 -10.14 16.30
CA LYS A 70 47.34 -9.25 17.43
C LYS A 70 47.80 -7.90 16.89
N HIS A 71 47.20 -6.82 17.38
CA HIS A 71 47.51 -5.46 16.95
C HIS A 71 47.71 -4.56 18.17
N GLY A 72 48.96 -4.34 18.55
CA GLY A 72 49.31 -3.63 19.78
C GLY A 72 48.87 -4.40 21.04
N LYS A 73 48.11 -3.73 21.92
CA LYS A 73 47.55 -4.31 23.15
C LYS A 73 46.20 -5.03 22.94
N SER A 74 45.65 -5.05 21.73
CA SER A 74 44.35 -5.64 21.42
C SER A 74 44.43 -6.63 20.24
N TYR A 75 43.32 -7.30 19.95
CA TYR A 75 43.14 -8.19 18.81
C TYR A 75 42.22 -7.55 17.77
N ARG A 76 42.44 -7.92 16.50
CA ARG A 76 41.56 -7.56 15.38
C ARG A 76 41.35 -8.76 14.46
N TYR A 77 40.22 -8.81 13.78
CA TYR A 77 39.96 -9.78 12.72
C TYR A 77 39.86 -9.08 11.36
N LYS A 78 40.22 -9.82 10.30
CA LYS A 78 40.16 -9.39 8.91
C LYS A 78 39.36 -10.39 8.10
N ILE A 79 38.39 -9.92 7.32
CA ILE A 79 37.63 -10.75 6.40
C ILE A 79 37.78 -10.21 4.99
N GLY A 80 38.25 -11.06 4.07
CA GLY A 80 38.28 -10.76 2.64
C GLY A 80 36.93 -11.07 2.01
N TYR A 81 36.40 -10.16 1.20
CA TYR A 81 35.16 -10.36 0.45
C TYR A 81 35.26 -9.68 -0.92
N GLN A 82 34.46 -10.13 -1.88
CA GLN A 82 34.38 -9.51 -3.20
C GLN A 82 33.16 -8.60 -3.23
N ASP A 83 33.32 -7.34 -3.66
CA ASP A 83 32.20 -6.43 -3.84
C ASP A 83 31.38 -6.77 -5.11
N LYS A 84 30.26 -6.08 -5.30
CA LYS A 84 29.38 -6.29 -6.46
C LYS A 84 30.02 -6.00 -7.82
N GLN A 85 31.14 -5.26 -7.83
CA GLN A 85 31.88 -4.90 -9.04
C GLN A 85 33.04 -5.87 -9.30
N GLY A 86 33.21 -6.89 -8.45
CA GLY A 86 34.25 -7.90 -8.58
C GLY A 86 35.57 -7.51 -7.89
N ASN A 87 35.63 -6.39 -7.16
CA ASN A 87 36.86 -5.97 -6.48
C ASN A 87 37.00 -6.69 -5.14
N ASN A 88 38.22 -7.13 -4.83
CA ASN A 88 38.53 -7.73 -3.53
C ASN A 88 38.68 -6.63 -2.48
N LYS A 89 37.76 -6.57 -1.53
CA LYS A 89 37.80 -5.68 -0.37
C LYS A 89 38.15 -6.45 0.91
N ARG A 90 38.62 -5.72 1.92
CA ARG A 90 38.93 -6.26 3.24
C ARG A 90 38.17 -5.49 4.30
N TYR A 91 37.40 -6.20 5.11
CA TYR A 91 36.79 -5.67 6.32
C TYR A 91 37.70 -5.95 7.51
N VAL A 92 37.94 -4.92 8.32
CA VAL A 92 38.82 -5.00 9.49
C VAL A 92 38.09 -4.44 10.69
N LYS A 93 37.94 -5.25 11.74
CA LYS A 93 37.38 -4.81 13.02
C LYS A 93 38.34 -5.18 14.15
N GLY A 94 38.65 -4.21 15.00
CA GLY A 94 39.62 -4.36 16.09
C GLY A 94 39.13 -3.74 17.39
N GLY A 95 39.95 -3.86 18.44
CA GLY A 95 39.63 -3.36 19.79
C GLY A 95 39.26 -4.45 20.79
N PHE A 96 39.43 -5.72 20.44
CA PHE A 96 39.11 -6.83 21.33
C PHE A 96 40.24 -7.08 22.34
N SER A 97 39.90 -7.31 23.60
CA SER A 97 40.87 -7.52 24.67
C SER A 97 41.50 -8.92 24.59
N THR A 98 40.72 -9.90 24.10
CA THR A 98 41.18 -11.28 23.96
C THR A 98 41.06 -11.82 22.54
N LYS A 99 41.87 -12.84 22.23
CA LYS A 99 41.79 -13.58 20.95
C LYS A 99 40.43 -14.28 20.79
N THR A 100 39.81 -14.68 21.90
CA THR A 100 38.52 -15.38 21.94
C THR A 100 37.36 -14.44 21.60
N GLU A 101 37.35 -13.22 22.15
CA GLU A 101 36.38 -12.17 21.78
C GLU A 101 36.46 -11.84 20.28
N ALA A 102 37.68 -11.67 19.76
CA ALA A 102 37.89 -11.43 18.34
C ALA A 102 37.42 -12.59 17.45
N ARG A 103 37.46 -13.83 17.96
CA ARG A 103 36.98 -15.02 17.25
C ARG A 103 35.46 -15.07 17.21
N HIS A 104 34.76 -14.87 18.33
CA HIS A 104 33.30 -14.87 18.34
C HIS A 104 32.72 -13.76 17.45
N ALA A 105 33.27 -12.56 17.54
CA ALA A 105 32.86 -11.44 16.69
C ALA A 105 33.15 -11.68 15.19
N ALA A 106 34.16 -12.51 14.88
CA ALA A 106 34.47 -12.91 13.51
C ALA A 106 33.50 -14.00 13.00
N GLU A 107 33.18 -15.00 13.83
CA GLU A 107 32.22 -16.06 13.51
C GLU A 107 30.81 -15.49 13.24
N GLU A 108 30.36 -14.54 14.06
CA GLU A 108 29.10 -13.82 13.83
C GLU A 108 29.10 -13.09 12.49
N MET A 109 30.19 -12.41 12.16
CA MET A 109 30.34 -11.68 10.91
C MET A 109 30.39 -12.63 9.69
N GLU A 110 31.03 -13.79 9.81
CA GLU A 110 31.01 -14.84 8.78
C GLU A 110 29.63 -15.47 8.61
N ILE A 111 28.86 -15.67 9.69
CA ILE A 111 27.48 -16.15 9.63
C ILE A 111 26.63 -15.13 8.87
N GLN A 112 26.77 -13.85 9.20
CA GLN A 112 26.13 -12.78 8.44
C GLN A 112 26.51 -12.89 6.95
N MET A 113 27.79 -12.84 6.61
CA MET A 113 28.21 -12.92 5.20
C MET A 113 27.70 -14.15 4.44
N ARG A 114 27.62 -15.32 5.10
CA ARG A 114 27.05 -16.55 4.54
C ARG A 114 25.57 -16.42 4.19
N HIS A 115 24.83 -15.59 4.91
CA HIS A 115 23.42 -15.30 4.65
C HIS A 115 23.21 -14.16 3.63
N GLY A 116 24.28 -13.57 3.08
CA GLY A 116 24.21 -12.68 1.91
C GLY A 116 24.31 -11.18 2.16
N SER A 117 24.53 -10.66 3.38
CA SER A 117 24.76 -9.21 3.49
C SER A 117 26.06 -8.80 2.82
N SER A 118 25.92 -7.89 1.86
CA SER A 118 27.03 -7.08 1.39
C SER A 118 27.46 -6.16 2.54
N LEU A 119 28.71 -6.25 2.97
CA LEU A 119 29.30 -5.32 3.95
C LEU A 119 29.14 -3.85 3.56
N ASP A 120 29.14 -3.55 2.25
CA ASP A 120 28.89 -2.21 1.70
C ASP A 120 27.46 -1.69 1.97
N LYS A 121 26.53 -2.54 2.43
CA LYS A 121 25.13 -2.18 2.70
C LYS A 121 24.79 -2.10 4.20
N GLN A 122 25.73 -2.41 5.10
CA GLN A 122 25.46 -2.48 6.55
C GLN A 122 25.41 -1.09 7.23
N ASP A 123 25.94 -0.04 6.59
CA ASP A 123 25.95 1.32 7.13
C ASP A 123 24.73 2.17 6.71
N VAL A 124 23.68 1.55 6.16
CA VAL A 124 22.50 2.29 5.69
C VAL A 124 21.54 2.56 6.85
N THR A 125 21.13 3.82 7.02
CA THR A 125 20.10 4.19 7.98
C THR A 125 18.72 3.71 7.53
N ILE A 126 17.82 3.43 8.47
CA ILE A 126 16.45 3.04 8.13
C ILE A 126 15.73 4.12 7.29
N ASN A 127 16.01 5.40 7.57
CA ASN A 127 15.40 6.53 6.90
C ASN A 127 15.87 6.63 5.42
N ASP A 128 17.17 6.50 5.18
CA ASP A 128 17.73 6.55 3.82
C ASP A 128 17.25 5.37 2.99
N TYR A 129 17.23 4.17 3.59
CA TYR A 129 16.70 3.00 2.91
C TYR A 129 15.22 3.18 2.58
N TYR A 130 14.41 3.64 3.53
CA TYR A 130 12.99 3.87 3.34
C TYR A 130 12.71 4.90 2.24
N LYS A 131 13.39 6.04 2.24
CA LYS A 131 13.25 7.07 1.19
C LYS A 131 13.62 6.53 -0.19
N LYS A 132 14.74 5.82 -0.31
CA LYS A 132 15.16 5.16 -1.56
C LYS A 132 14.15 4.10 -2.01
N TRP A 133 13.64 3.31 -1.08
CA TRP A 133 12.64 2.29 -1.35
C TRP A 133 11.33 2.89 -1.86
N VAL A 134 10.87 4.00 -1.27
CA VAL A 134 9.69 4.73 -1.75
C VAL A 134 9.92 5.22 -3.18
N GLU A 135 11.07 5.84 -3.46
CA GLU A 135 11.42 6.37 -4.79
C GLU A 135 11.49 5.28 -5.87
N VAL A 136 12.10 4.13 -5.57
CA VAL A 136 12.30 3.04 -6.54
C VAL A 136 11.04 2.19 -6.71
N TYR A 137 10.45 1.71 -5.62
CA TYR A 137 9.41 0.67 -5.69
C TYR A 137 7.99 1.25 -5.65
N LYS A 138 7.78 2.41 -5.03
CA LYS A 138 6.43 2.96 -4.79
C LYS A 138 6.08 4.09 -5.74
N LYS A 139 6.92 5.12 -5.86
CA LYS A 139 6.64 6.35 -6.63
C LYS A 139 6.15 6.10 -8.05
N PRO A 140 6.69 5.14 -8.83
CA PRO A 140 6.17 4.87 -10.18
C PRO A 140 4.73 4.33 -10.21
N ASN A 141 4.29 3.71 -9.12
CA ASN A 141 3.07 2.89 -9.07
C ASN A 141 1.95 3.50 -8.22
N VAL A 142 2.18 4.65 -7.57
CA VAL A 142 1.25 5.21 -6.58
C VAL A 142 0.83 6.64 -6.93
N GLY A 143 -0.38 7.01 -6.49
CA GLY A 143 -0.88 8.37 -6.67
C GLY A 143 -0.35 9.34 -5.61
N TYR A 144 -0.55 10.63 -5.84
CA TYR A 144 -0.08 11.71 -4.97
C TYR A 144 -0.46 11.55 -3.49
N SER A 145 -1.73 11.24 -3.18
CA SER A 145 -2.17 11.05 -1.78
C SER A 145 -1.47 9.88 -1.08
N SER A 146 -1.07 8.85 -1.85
CA SER A 146 -0.26 7.76 -1.32
C SER A 146 1.18 8.23 -1.08
N MET A 147 1.73 9.06 -1.97
CA MET A 147 3.05 9.66 -1.80
C MET A 147 3.15 10.53 -0.55
N ASN A 148 2.17 11.42 -0.30
CA ASN A 148 2.12 12.19 0.95
C ASN A 148 2.11 11.28 2.19
N ARG A 149 1.41 10.14 2.12
CA ARG A 149 1.44 9.18 3.22
C ARG A 149 2.83 8.58 3.43
N PHE A 150 3.54 8.23 2.34
CA PHE A 150 4.90 7.73 2.45
C PHE A 150 5.84 8.77 3.05
N ASN A 151 5.73 10.04 2.66
CA ASN A 151 6.51 11.15 3.22
C ASN A 151 6.23 11.35 4.71
N ASN A 152 4.96 11.38 5.12
CA ASN A 152 4.60 11.48 6.54
C ASN A 152 5.16 10.32 7.37
N ILE A 153 5.28 9.12 6.78
CA ILE A 153 5.89 7.97 7.46
C ILE A 153 7.41 8.11 7.51
N ALA A 154 8.06 8.70 6.49
CA ALA A 154 9.48 9.01 6.55
C ALA A 154 9.78 9.95 7.73
N GLU A 155 8.99 11.01 7.91
CA GLU A 155 9.11 11.91 9.07
C GLU A 155 8.90 11.18 10.41
N VAL A 156 7.95 10.23 10.45
CA VAL A 156 7.76 9.41 11.66
C VAL A 156 8.99 8.53 11.91
N ILE A 157 9.56 7.88 10.89
CA ILE A 157 10.77 7.07 11.04
C ILE A 157 11.93 7.95 11.53
N ASP A 158 12.10 9.13 10.95
CA ASP A 158 13.17 10.09 11.29
C ASP A 158 13.11 10.53 12.77
N ASN A 159 11.90 10.82 13.26
CA ASN A 159 11.68 11.26 14.64
C ASN A 159 11.97 10.16 15.68
N TYR A 160 11.72 8.89 15.35
CA TYR A 160 11.87 7.77 16.29
C TYR A 160 13.18 7.00 16.14
N PHE A 161 13.80 7.05 14.96
CA PHE A 161 15.04 6.36 14.61
C PHE A 161 16.01 7.31 13.89
N PRO A 162 16.39 8.45 14.52
CA PRO A 162 17.30 9.42 13.90
C PRO A 162 18.66 8.78 13.67
N ASP A 163 19.18 8.90 12.44
CA ASP A 163 20.48 8.36 12.00
C ASP A 163 20.74 6.90 12.39
N THR A 164 19.67 6.14 12.65
CA THR A 164 19.77 4.79 13.18
C THR A 164 19.94 3.81 12.02
N LYS A 165 20.99 2.97 12.10
CA LYS A 165 21.21 1.91 11.11
C LYS A 165 20.08 0.90 11.17
N ILE A 166 19.64 0.44 10.00
CA ILE A 166 18.56 -0.54 9.92
C ILE A 166 18.91 -1.87 10.61
N THR A 167 20.21 -2.21 10.70
CA THR A 167 20.74 -3.40 11.38
C THR A 167 20.68 -3.30 12.90
N ASP A 168 20.65 -2.09 13.44
CA ASP A 168 20.75 -1.83 14.89
C ASP A 168 19.37 -1.79 15.55
N ILE A 169 18.29 -1.86 14.75
CA ILE A 169 16.92 -1.84 15.24
C ILE A 169 16.50 -3.26 15.64
N SER A 170 16.36 -3.48 16.94
CA SER A 170 15.80 -4.72 17.45
C SER A 170 14.27 -4.75 17.34
N LYS A 171 13.71 -5.96 17.48
CA LYS A 171 12.26 -6.12 17.61
C LYS A 171 11.70 -5.36 18.83
N MET A 172 12.48 -5.25 19.91
CA MET A 172 12.06 -4.55 21.13
C MET A 172 11.98 -3.05 20.88
N ASP A 173 12.97 -2.48 20.19
CA ASP A 173 12.98 -1.05 19.81
C ASP A 173 11.78 -0.70 18.94
N TYR A 174 11.50 -1.55 17.94
CA TYR A 174 10.35 -1.34 17.07
C TYR A 174 9.00 -1.49 17.80
N GLN A 175 8.88 -2.42 18.76
CA GLN A 175 7.68 -2.52 19.59
C GLN A 175 7.53 -1.28 20.51
N THR A 176 8.62 -0.74 21.05
CA THR A 176 8.62 0.50 21.84
C THR A 176 8.17 1.69 21.01
N PHE A 177 8.68 1.83 19.78
CA PHE A 177 8.20 2.80 18.81
C PHE A 177 6.69 2.69 18.59
N MET A 178 6.19 1.48 18.29
CA MET A 178 4.76 1.29 18.05
C MET A 178 3.91 1.55 19.30
N ASN A 179 4.43 1.23 20.49
CA ASN A 179 3.77 1.52 21.76
C ASN A 179 3.63 3.01 22.02
N ASP A 180 4.60 3.81 21.61
CA ASP A 180 4.54 5.26 21.74
C ASP A 180 3.65 5.88 20.66
N TYR A 181 3.86 5.49 19.40
CA TYR A 181 3.10 5.97 18.24
C TYR A 181 1.59 5.74 18.41
N GLN A 182 1.18 4.64 19.03
CA GLN A 182 -0.22 4.29 19.21
C GLN A 182 -0.93 5.07 20.34
N LYS A 183 -0.21 5.81 21.18
CA LYS A 183 -0.81 6.66 22.24
C LYS A 183 -1.63 7.80 21.65
N THR A 184 -1.21 8.35 20.51
CA THR A 184 -1.83 9.53 19.88
C THR A 184 -2.65 9.20 18.64
N ARG A 185 -2.62 7.95 18.17
CA ARG A 185 -3.18 7.55 16.87
C ARG A 185 -4.16 6.39 17.01
N SER A 186 -5.13 6.35 16.09
CA SER A 186 -6.10 5.25 16.04
C SER A 186 -5.44 3.91 15.66
N THR A 187 -6.04 2.80 16.07
CA THR A 187 -5.59 1.45 15.68
C THR A 187 -5.44 1.30 14.16
N VAL A 188 -6.37 1.88 13.38
CA VAL A 188 -6.35 1.82 11.90
C VAL A 188 -5.14 2.54 11.33
N THR A 189 -4.82 3.72 11.86
CA THR A 189 -3.62 4.48 11.47
C THR A 189 -2.37 3.67 11.79
N CYS A 190 -2.25 3.15 13.01
CA CYS A 190 -1.09 2.37 13.45
C CYS A 190 -0.87 1.12 12.59
N LYS A 191 -1.95 0.36 12.32
CA LYS A 191 -1.89 -0.82 11.44
C LYS A 191 -1.42 -0.45 10.03
N LYS A 192 -1.87 0.68 9.50
CA LYS A 192 -1.49 1.13 8.16
C LYS A 192 -0.03 1.59 8.08
N THR A 193 0.44 2.33 9.08
CA THR A 193 1.85 2.71 9.22
C THR A 193 2.73 1.47 9.33
N ASN A 194 2.42 0.55 10.26
CA ASN A 194 3.15 -0.70 10.40
C ASN A 194 3.15 -1.54 9.13
N SER A 195 2.03 -1.61 8.40
CA SER A 195 1.98 -2.37 7.15
C SER A 195 2.91 -1.80 6.08
N ILE A 196 3.07 -0.49 6.01
CA ILE A 196 3.97 0.17 5.05
C ILE A 196 5.42 -0.06 5.47
N ILE A 197 5.75 0.17 6.73
CA ILE A 197 7.11 -0.07 7.25
C ILE A 197 7.47 -1.54 7.08
N ARG A 198 6.58 -2.47 7.46
CA ARG A 198 6.77 -3.90 7.25
C ARG A 198 7.06 -4.24 5.79
N SER A 199 6.36 -3.65 4.83
CA SER A 199 6.65 -3.88 3.40
C SER A 199 8.07 -3.44 3.04
N CYS A 200 8.50 -2.28 3.53
CA CYS A 200 9.88 -1.80 3.35
C CYS A 200 10.90 -2.77 3.97
N ILE A 201 10.63 -3.27 5.17
CA ILE A 201 11.52 -4.20 5.89
C ILE A 201 11.59 -5.57 5.21
N GLN A 202 10.48 -6.07 4.64
CA GLN A 202 10.50 -7.29 3.83
C GLN A 202 11.38 -7.13 2.60
N ASP A 203 11.24 -6.02 1.87
CA ASP A 203 12.08 -5.75 0.70
C ASP A 203 13.56 -5.55 1.13
N ALA A 204 13.83 -5.04 2.34
CA ALA A 204 15.20 -4.94 2.89
C ALA A 204 15.84 -6.32 3.17
N ILE A 205 15.03 -7.31 3.54
CA ILE A 205 15.47 -8.70 3.71
C ILE A 205 15.78 -9.31 2.34
N ASP A 206 14.92 -9.10 1.36
CA ASP A 206 15.13 -9.58 -0.02
C ASP A 206 16.37 -8.92 -0.65
N ASP A 207 16.65 -7.66 -0.33
CA ASP A 207 17.87 -6.94 -0.70
C ASP A 207 19.11 -7.37 0.12
N GLN A 208 18.95 -8.30 1.06
CA GLN A 208 19.97 -8.85 1.97
C GLN A 208 20.66 -7.77 2.83
N ILE A 209 19.94 -6.70 3.19
CA ILE A 209 20.44 -5.64 4.08
C ILE A 209 20.35 -6.09 5.54
N ILE A 210 19.24 -6.77 5.89
CA ILE A 210 19.00 -7.35 7.21
C ILE A 210 18.55 -8.80 7.05
N TYR A 211 18.70 -9.60 8.10
CA TYR A 211 18.35 -11.03 8.09
C TYR A 211 17.02 -11.35 8.74
N SER A 212 16.55 -10.47 9.62
CA SER A 212 15.39 -10.73 10.47
C SER A 212 14.41 -9.58 10.38
N ASP A 213 13.14 -9.94 10.21
CA ASP A 213 12.04 -8.99 10.24
C ASP A 213 11.72 -8.56 11.68
N PHE A 214 12.25 -7.42 12.11
CA PHE A 214 11.94 -6.82 13.42
C PHE A 214 10.48 -6.34 13.53
N THR A 215 9.73 -6.24 12.42
CA THR A 215 8.30 -5.87 12.44
C THR A 215 7.37 -7.07 12.65
N ARG A 216 7.93 -8.30 12.76
CA ARG A 216 7.16 -9.54 12.85
C ARG A 216 6.41 -9.66 14.17
N LYS A 217 5.11 -9.93 14.06
CA LYS A 217 4.18 -10.14 15.21
C LYS A 217 4.23 -8.97 16.19
N VAL A 218 4.30 -7.75 15.67
CA VAL A 218 4.21 -6.54 16.50
C VAL A 218 2.78 -6.37 16.98
N THR A 219 2.64 -6.12 18.28
CA THR A 219 1.35 -5.90 18.93
C THR A 219 0.92 -4.46 18.70
N ILE A 220 -0.30 -4.28 18.18
CA ILE A 220 -0.87 -2.96 17.88
C ILE A 220 -2.23 -2.86 18.56
N ASN A 221 -2.26 -2.12 19.66
CA ASN A 221 -3.43 -1.86 20.50
C ASN A 221 -3.66 -0.35 20.64
N GLY A 222 -3.52 0.40 19.54
CA GLY A 222 -3.84 1.84 19.53
C GLY A 222 -5.29 2.11 19.88
N ALA A 223 -5.59 3.35 20.26
CA ALA A 223 -6.92 3.75 20.69
C ALA A 223 -7.99 3.23 19.73
N PRO A 224 -9.04 2.53 20.23
CA PRO A 224 -10.07 1.98 19.37
C PRO A 224 -10.64 3.12 18.55
N SER A 225 -10.60 2.99 17.23
CA SER A 225 -11.33 3.95 16.41
C SER A 225 -12.79 3.83 16.81
N LYS A 226 -13.42 4.93 17.27
CA LYS A 226 -14.88 4.98 17.39
C LYS A 226 -15.42 4.46 16.06
N LYS A 227 -16.14 3.33 16.07
CA LYS A 227 -16.82 2.82 14.87
C LYS A 227 -17.78 3.93 14.45
N ARG A 228 -17.37 4.78 13.50
CA ARG A 228 -18.25 5.81 12.97
C ARG A 228 -19.32 5.04 12.22
N ALA A 229 -20.53 5.01 12.79
CA ALA A 229 -21.69 4.57 12.04
C ALA A 229 -21.73 5.35 10.72
N VAL A 230 -22.01 4.66 9.63
CA VAL A 230 -22.18 5.31 8.33
C VAL A 230 -23.32 6.30 8.49
N LYS A 231 -23.05 7.59 8.34
CA LYS A 231 -24.08 8.61 8.47
C LYS A 231 -24.83 8.74 7.15
N PHE A 232 -26.14 8.64 7.22
CA PHE A 232 -27.08 8.90 6.14
C PHE A 232 -28.25 9.71 6.70
N LEU A 233 -28.98 10.40 5.81
CA LEU A 233 -30.18 11.15 6.20
C LEU A 233 -31.43 10.27 6.10
N SER A 234 -32.43 10.57 6.93
CA SER A 234 -33.79 10.05 6.71
C SER A 234 -34.33 10.57 5.37
N ILE A 235 -35.34 9.89 4.81
CA ILE A 235 -35.93 10.27 3.52
C ILE A 235 -36.48 11.69 3.56
N ASP A 236 -37.14 12.07 4.67
CA ASP A 236 -37.71 13.41 4.82
C ASP A 236 -36.64 14.49 4.90
N ASN A 237 -35.57 14.25 5.66
CA ASN A 237 -34.44 15.19 5.74
C ASN A 237 -33.68 15.27 4.41
N PHE A 238 -33.59 14.16 3.67
CA PHE A 238 -32.97 14.15 2.35
C PHE A 238 -33.77 14.96 1.33
N LYS A 239 -35.11 14.84 1.33
CA LYS A 239 -35.99 15.67 0.50
C LYS A 239 -35.88 17.15 0.85
N LYS A 240 -35.89 17.50 2.15
CA LYS A 240 -35.70 18.89 2.62
C LYS A 240 -34.35 19.46 2.18
N LEU A 241 -33.29 18.66 2.23
CA LEU A 241 -31.96 19.06 1.78
C LEU A 241 -31.94 19.35 0.28
N ILE A 242 -32.55 18.48 -0.53
CA ILE A 242 -32.66 18.67 -1.98
C ILE A 242 -33.46 19.93 -2.31
N ASP A 243 -34.61 20.13 -1.67
CA ASP A 243 -35.46 21.31 -1.88
C ASP A 243 -34.74 22.62 -1.50
N TYR A 244 -34.06 22.64 -0.35
CA TYR A 244 -33.26 23.79 0.06
C TYR A 244 -32.13 24.08 -0.94
N ALA A 245 -31.40 23.05 -1.36
CA ALA A 245 -30.32 23.21 -2.33
C ALA A 245 -30.85 23.70 -3.69
N ASP A 246 -32.02 23.21 -4.12
CA ASP A 246 -32.64 23.61 -5.38
C ASP A 246 -33.11 25.07 -5.37
N LYS A 247 -33.66 25.55 -4.25
CA LYS A 247 -34.09 26.94 -4.09
C LYS A 247 -32.94 27.95 -4.05
N ASN A 248 -31.80 27.54 -3.51
CA ASN A 248 -30.64 28.42 -3.29
C ASN A 248 -29.54 28.29 -4.37
N LYS A 249 -29.76 27.43 -5.38
CA LYS A 249 -28.78 27.25 -6.45
C LYS A 249 -28.64 28.50 -7.31
N SER A 250 -27.41 28.85 -7.59
CA SER A 250 -27.05 29.90 -8.56
C SER A 250 -25.63 29.66 -9.04
N TYR A 251 -25.25 30.25 -10.17
CA TYR A 251 -23.88 30.15 -10.64
C TYR A 251 -22.84 30.72 -9.66
N SER A 252 -23.18 31.78 -8.91
CA SER A 252 -22.31 32.31 -7.85
C SER A 252 -22.18 31.35 -6.66
N ALA A 253 -23.19 30.50 -6.44
CA ALA A 253 -23.21 29.48 -5.40
C ALA A 253 -23.20 28.06 -6.00
N ILE A 254 -22.24 27.80 -6.90
CA ILE A 254 -22.18 26.55 -7.69
C ILE A 254 -22.10 25.27 -6.84
N THR A 255 -21.69 25.37 -5.57
CA THR A 255 -21.66 24.25 -4.63
C THR A 255 -23.04 23.61 -4.43
N TYR A 256 -24.14 24.37 -4.57
CA TYR A 256 -25.49 23.80 -4.54
C TYR A 256 -25.76 22.87 -5.72
N TYR A 257 -25.30 23.23 -6.94
CA TYR A 257 -25.39 22.35 -8.11
C TYR A 257 -24.57 21.05 -7.92
N LEU A 258 -23.39 21.14 -7.31
CA LEU A 258 -22.57 19.99 -6.93
C LEU A 258 -23.31 19.06 -5.95
N ILE A 259 -23.93 19.64 -4.91
CA ILE A 259 -24.69 18.90 -3.89
C ILE A 259 -25.89 18.20 -4.52
N LEU A 260 -26.68 18.90 -5.34
CA LEU A 260 -27.82 18.31 -6.05
C LEU A 260 -27.39 17.16 -6.95
N THR A 261 -26.32 17.35 -7.71
CA THR A 261 -25.75 16.28 -8.55
C THR A 261 -25.35 15.08 -7.70
N GLY A 262 -24.64 15.29 -6.60
CA GLY A 262 -24.26 14.21 -5.68
C GLY A 262 -25.45 13.51 -5.01
N ALA A 263 -26.51 14.25 -4.68
CA ALA A 263 -27.73 13.71 -4.10
C ALA A 263 -28.48 12.79 -5.09
N TYR A 264 -28.62 13.21 -6.35
CA TYR A 264 -29.37 12.46 -7.36
C TYR A 264 -28.60 11.31 -8.01
N THR A 265 -27.26 11.36 -8.02
CA THR A 265 -26.43 10.39 -8.74
C THR A 265 -25.56 9.52 -7.85
N GLY A 266 -25.31 9.95 -6.61
CA GLY A 266 -24.41 9.27 -5.67
C GLY A 266 -22.95 9.24 -6.14
N LEU A 267 -22.58 10.05 -7.13
CA LEU A 267 -21.19 10.19 -7.57
C LEU A 267 -20.30 10.71 -6.45
N ARG A 268 -19.03 10.27 -6.46
CA ARG A 268 -18.05 10.82 -5.51
C ARG A 268 -17.74 12.27 -5.86
N PHE A 269 -17.37 13.08 -4.88
CA PHE A 269 -17.01 14.48 -5.09
C PHE A 269 -16.00 14.67 -6.25
N GLU A 270 -14.93 13.88 -6.28
CA GLU A 270 -13.92 13.92 -7.37
C GLU A 270 -14.51 13.53 -8.73
N GLU A 271 -15.51 12.64 -8.77
CA GLU A 271 -16.19 12.25 -10.01
C GLU A 271 -17.09 13.38 -10.50
N ILE A 272 -17.81 14.07 -9.59
CA ILE A 272 -18.66 15.20 -9.94
C ILE A 272 -17.81 16.37 -10.42
N GLY A 273 -16.75 16.74 -9.68
CA GLY A 273 -15.82 17.79 -10.10
C GLY A 273 -15.10 17.46 -11.41
N GLY A 274 -14.95 16.18 -11.75
CA GLY A 274 -14.35 15.71 -13.00
C GLY A 274 -15.30 15.70 -14.21
N LEU A 275 -16.59 16.05 -14.03
CA LEU A 275 -17.54 16.08 -15.15
C LEU A 275 -17.25 17.25 -16.09
N THR A 276 -17.27 16.96 -17.38
CA THR A 276 -17.19 17.94 -18.47
C THR A 276 -18.49 17.93 -19.26
N TRP A 277 -18.83 19.03 -19.93
CA TRP A 277 -20.08 19.13 -20.69
C TRP A 277 -20.18 18.09 -21.81
N ASP A 278 -19.06 17.63 -22.36
CA ASP A 278 -19.00 16.55 -23.37
C ASP A 278 -19.44 15.18 -22.82
N ASN A 279 -19.45 15.03 -21.48
CA ASN A 279 -19.86 13.81 -20.81
C ASN A 279 -21.29 13.89 -20.25
N VAL A 280 -22.05 14.93 -20.60
CA VAL A 280 -23.46 15.09 -20.21
C VAL A 280 -24.33 14.88 -21.44
N ASN A 281 -25.05 13.76 -21.50
CA ASN A 281 -25.99 13.48 -22.57
C ASN A 281 -27.41 13.88 -22.14
N PHE A 282 -27.88 15.03 -22.60
CA PHE A 282 -29.22 15.55 -22.27
C PHE A 282 -30.36 14.84 -23.00
N GLU A 283 -30.09 14.20 -24.14
CA GLU A 283 -31.10 13.47 -24.91
C GLU A 283 -31.39 12.12 -24.26
N LYS A 284 -30.33 11.35 -23.98
CA LYS A 284 -30.41 10.06 -23.28
C LYS A 284 -30.60 10.20 -21.78
N LYS A 285 -30.40 11.41 -21.22
CA LYS A 285 -30.42 11.71 -19.78
C LYS A 285 -29.41 10.84 -19.03
N GLU A 286 -28.15 10.94 -19.43
CA GLU A 286 -27.05 10.13 -18.90
C GLU A 286 -25.79 10.97 -18.63
N LEU A 287 -25.02 10.59 -17.60
CA LEU A 287 -23.69 11.11 -17.32
C LEU A 287 -22.65 10.03 -17.59
N TYR A 288 -21.64 10.36 -18.40
CA TYR A 288 -20.53 9.45 -18.66
C TYR A 288 -19.34 9.74 -17.73
N VAL A 289 -19.17 8.90 -16.70
CA VAL A 289 -18.18 9.09 -15.66
C VAL A 289 -16.88 8.42 -16.08
N LYS A 290 -15.98 9.16 -16.73
CA LYS A 290 -14.64 8.66 -17.16
C LYS A 290 -13.45 9.42 -16.58
N ASN A 291 -13.70 10.59 -15.97
CA ASN A 291 -12.69 11.49 -15.44
C ASN A 291 -12.88 11.71 -13.93
N ILE A 292 -11.84 12.26 -13.28
CA ILE A 292 -11.90 12.76 -11.91
C ILE A 292 -11.23 14.14 -11.83
N TYR A 293 -11.62 14.95 -10.86
CA TYR A 293 -10.90 16.17 -10.52
C TYR A 293 -9.79 15.87 -9.51
N ASP A 294 -8.53 16.06 -9.92
CA ASP A 294 -7.36 15.92 -9.06
C ASP A 294 -7.09 17.23 -8.32
N TYR A 295 -7.74 17.41 -7.17
CA TYR A 295 -7.57 18.61 -6.34
C TYR A 295 -6.24 18.67 -5.56
N GLN A 296 -5.44 17.59 -5.57
CA GLN A 296 -4.23 17.51 -4.74
C GLN A 296 -2.94 17.75 -5.52
N LYS A 297 -2.80 17.18 -6.71
CA LYS A 297 -1.57 17.26 -7.51
C LYS A 297 -1.69 18.32 -8.61
N GLU A 298 -2.60 18.10 -9.55
CA GLU A 298 -2.61 18.86 -10.80
C GLU A 298 -3.68 19.97 -10.83
N LYS A 299 -4.59 19.99 -9.84
CA LYS A 299 -5.74 20.93 -9.73
C LYS A 299 -6.52 21.05 -11.04
N LYS A 300 -6.70 19.92 -11.72
CA LYS A 300 -7.36 19.81 -13.02
C LYS A 300 -8.09 18.48 -13.18
N ILE A 301 -8.88 18.36 -14.21
CA ILE A 301 -9.58 17.15 -14.61
C ILE A 301 -8.57 16.19 -15.26
N VAL A 302 -8.54 14.95 -14.77
CA VAL A 302 -7.66 13.88 -15.26
C VAL A 302 -8.44 12.61 -15.59
N PRO A 303 -8.00 11.82 -16.58
CA PRO A 303 -8.58 10.51 -16.85
C PRO A 303 -8.43 9.57 -15.66
N ARG A 304 -9.39 8.65 -15.53
CA ARG A 304 -9.41 7.67 -14.44
C ARG A 304 -8.46 6.51 -14.74
N THR A 305 -7.36 6.41 -14.01
CA THR A 305 -6.28 5.45 -14.32
C THR A 305 -6.31 4.15 -13.52
N LYS A 306 -7.07 4.06 -12.42
CA LYS A 306 -6.86 2.98 -11.42
C LYS A 306 -7.82 1.78 -11.49
N THR A 307 -9.00 1.88 -12.10
CA THR A 307 -9.98 0.78 -12.12
C THR A 307 -10.91 0.83 -13.33
N PRO A 308 -10.95 -0.20 -14.21
CA PRO A 308 -11.91 -0.26 -15.32
C PRO A 308 -13.37 -0.13 -14.86
N SER A 309 -13.71 -0.77 -13.73
CA SER A 309 -15.05 -0.73 -13.11
C SER A 309 -15.51 0.66 -12.65
N SER A 310 -14.66 1.68 -12.75
CA SER A 310 -15.00 3.03 -12.36
C SER A 310 -15.39 3.93 -13.53
N ILE A 311 -15.18 3.48 -14.76
CA ILE A 311 -15.73 4.09 -15.96
C ILE A 311 -17.13 3.53 -16.15
N ARG A 312 -18.16 4.38 -16.13
CA ARG A 312 -19.56 3.95 -16.21
C ARG A 312 -20.48 5.07 -16.67
N THR A 313 -21.65 4.68 -17.13
CA THR A 313 -22.75 5.59 -17.42
C THR A 313 -23.72 5.60 -16.24
N VAL A 314 -24.15 6.79 -15.82
CA VAL A 314 -25.12 6.97 -14.74
C VAL A 314 -26.36 7.67 -15.29
N PRO A 315 -27.56 7.05 -15.22
CA PRO A 315 -28.78 7.71 -15.63
C PRO A 315 -29.06 8.92 -14.72
N ILE A 316 -29.60 9.99 -15.29
CA ILE A 316 -30.04 11.17 -14.56
C ILE A 316 -31.54 11.38 -14.69
N LEU A 317 -32.12 11.89 -13.62
CA LEU A 317 -33.52 12.26 -13.60
C LEU A 317 -33.79 13.48 -14.51
N PRO A 318 -35.00 13.60 -15.08
CA PRO A 318 -35.39 14.79 -15.85
C PRO A 318 -35.14 16.09 -15.09
N GLU A 319 -35.40 16.11 -13.78
CA GLU A 319 -35.20 17.26 -12.90
C GLU A 319 -33.72 17.67 -12.85
N LEU A 320 -32.81 16.70 -12.67
CA LEU A 320 -31.37 16.98 -12.71
C LEU A 320 -30.93 17.46 -14.10
N SER A 321 -31.52 16.93 -15.17
CA SER A 321 -31.25 17.42 -16.52
C SER A 321 -31.65 18.90 -16.67
N ILE A 322 -32.77 19.34 -16.08
CA ILE A 322 -33.21 20.74 -16.12
C ILE A 322 -32.24 21.61 -15.32
N ILE A 323 -31.88 21.18 -14.11
CA ILE A 323 -30.90 21.85 -13.24
C ILE A 323 -29.56 22.05 -13.95
N LEU A 324 -29.03 21.02 -14.63
CA LEU A 324 -27.77 21.11 -15.35
C LEU A 324 -27.86 22.00 -16.61
N LYS A 325 -29.01 22.01 -17.31
CA LYS A 325 -29.24 22.95 -18.43
C LYS A 325 -29.26 24.40 -17.95
N GLN A 326 -29.87 24.66 -16.79
CA GLN A 326 -29.84 25.99 -16.16
C GLN A 326 -28.41 26.43 -15.86
N LEU A 327 -27.61 25.58 -15.20
CA LEU A 327 -26.21 25.87 -14.93
C LEU A 327 -25.42 26.16 -16.22
N LYS A 328 -25.61 25.35 -17.26
CA LYS A 328 -24.95 25.54 -18.56
C LYS A 328 -25.27 26.90 -19.17
N LEU A 329 -26.53 27.33 -19.06
CA LEU A 329 -26.98 28.65 -19.53
C LEU A 329 -26.35 29.78 -18.72
N GLU A 330 -26.37 29.70 -17.39
CA GLU A 330 -25.76 30.70 -16.50
C GLU A 330 -24.25 30.84 -16.74
N GLN A 331 -23.54 29.70 -16.88
CA GLN A 331 -22.13 29.67 -17.26
C GLN A 331 -21.89 30.32 -18.61
N SER A 332 -22.68 29.98 -19.63
CA SER A 332 -22.51 30.52 -20.99
C SER A 332 -22.68 32.04 -21.01
N LYS A 333 -23.68 32.57 -20.28
CA LYS A 333 -23.90 34.01 -20.12
C LYS A 333 -22.70 34.70 -19.47
N TRP A 334 -22.18 34.14 -18.37
CA TRP A 334 -21.03 34.69 -17.67
C TRP A 334 -19.75 34.62 -18.49
N GLN A 335 -19.50 33.49 -19.16
CA GLN A 335 -18.35 33.29 -20.05
C GLN A 335 -18.32 34.30 -21.20
N LEU A 336 -19.47 34.52 -21.83
CA LEU A 336 -19.62 35.52 -22.90
C LEU A 336 -19.34 36.94 -22.38
N ALA A 337 -19.94 37.31 -21.25
CA ALA A 337 -19.75 38.64 -20.65
C ALA A 337 -18.29 38.92 -20.25
N ASN A 338 -17.55 37.89 -19.83
CA ASN A 338 -16.16 38.02 -19.37
C ASN A 338 -15.13 37.64 -20.45
N LYS A 339 -15.56 37.34 -21.67
CA LYS A 339 -14.69 36.84 -22.78
C LYS A 339 -13.80 35.66 -22.35
N TYR A 340 -14.33 34.80 -21.47
CA TYR A 340 -13.63 33.63 -20.95
C TYR A 340 -14.18 32.37 -21.59
N ARG A 341 -13.30 31.45 -22.00
CA ARG A 341 -13.66 30.11 -22.46
C ARG A 341 -12.94 29.09 -21.58
N ASP A 342 -13.71 28.21 -20.93
CA ASP A 342 -13.11 27.19 -20.07
C ASP A 342 -12.35 26.15 -20.90
N PRO A 343 -11.00 26.04 -20.76
CA PRO A 343 -10.22 25.06 -21.52
C PRO A 343 -10.54 23.61 -21.14
N GLU A 344 -11.05 23.35 -19.92
CA GLU A 344 -11.39 21.99 -19.48
C GLU A 344 -12.84 21.60 -19.80
N ASN A 345 -13.65 22.55 -20.26
CA ASN A 345 -15.08 22.38 -20.50
C ASN A 345 -15.83 21.76 -19.29
N ALA A 346 -15.45 22.16 -18.08
CA ALA A 346 -15.89 21.55 -16.83
C ALA A 346 -17.32 21.98 -16.46
N VAL A 347 -18.11 21.05 -15.95
CA VAL A 347 -19.51 21.32 -15.53
C VAL A 347 -19.54 22.23 -14.30
N PHE A 348 -18.69 21.98 -13.30
CA PHE A 348 -18.76 22.66 -12.00
C PHE A 348 -17.63 23.66 -11.77
N LYS A 349 -17.30 24.46 -12.77
CA LYS A 349 -16.36 25.58 -12.64
C LYS A 349 -17.10 26.84 -12.17
N SER A 350 -16.64 27.45 -11.08
CA SER A 350 -17.19 28.73 -10.56
C SER A 350 -16.66 29.94 -11.33
N PHE A 351 -17.21 31.11 -10.99
CA PHE A 351 -16.81 32.42 -11.50
C PHE A 351 -15.33 32.79 -11.25
N ASP A 352 -14.68 32.16 -10.27
CA ASP A 352 -13.25 32.31 -10.01
C ASP A 352 -12.38 31.40 -10.90
N CYS A 353 -13.00 30.78 -11.92
CA CYS A 353 -12.42 29.86 -12.87
C CYS A 353 -11.81 28.61 -12.22
N LYS A 354 -12.31 28.21 -11.05
CA LYS A 354 -11.87 27.01 -10.32
C LYS A 354 -13.03 26.06 -10.08
N ILE A 355 -12.72 24.79 -9.86
CA ILE A 355 -13.70 23.84 -9.32
C ILE A 355 -13.69 24.00 -7.79
N PRO A 356 -14.85 24.17 -7.13
CA PRO A 356 -14.92 24.29 -5.68
C PRO A 356 -14.22 23.14 -4.98
N SER A 357 -13.68 23.39 -3.80
CA SER A 357 -13.07 22.32 -2.99
C SER A 357 -14.12 21.45 -2.29
N ASP A 358 -13.75 20.21 -1.94
CA ASP A 358 -14.60 19.33 -1.12
C ASP A 358 -14.90 20.00 0.23
N THR A 359 -13.92 20.68 0.83
CA THR A 359 -14.12 21.46 2.06
C THR A 359 -15.17 22.57 1.87
N GLY A 360 -15.18 23.25 0.72
CA GLY A 360 -16.20 24.24 0.38
C GLY A 360 -17.59 23.61 0.29
N CYS A 361 -17.70 22.46 -0.38
CA CYS A 361 -18.95 21.71 -0.47
C CYS A 361 -19.43 21.21 0.88
N ILE A 362 -18.52 20.71 1.75
CA ILE A 362 -18.86 20.30 3.11
C ILE A 362 -19.40 21.49 3.91
N LYS A 363 -18.79 22.68 3.81
CA LYS A 363 -19.28 23.89 4.49
C LYS A 363 -20.70 24.26 4.04
N THR A 364 -20.95 24.30 2.73
CA THR A 364 -22.30 24.54 2.20
C THR A 364 -23.27 23.45 2.66
N LEU A 365 -22.87 22.19 2.64
CA LEU A 365 -23.72 21.08 3.09
C LEU A 365 -24.03 21.17 4.59
N THR A 366 -23.07 21.57 5.42
CA THR A 366 -23.30 21.82 6.85
C THR A 366 -24.29 22.97 7.05
N LEU A 367 -24.13 24.07 6.31
CA LEU A 367 -25.06 25.20 6.35
C LEU A 367 -26.48 24.75 6.04
N ILE A 368 -26.69 24.03 4.92
CA ILE A 368 -28.03 23.52 4.57
C ILE A 368 -28.60 22.68 5.72
N GLN A 369 -27.78 21.78 6.27
CA GLN A 369 -28.21 20.89 7.35
C GLN A 369 -28.54 21.61 8.65
N ASP A 370 -27.83 22.67 8.99
CA ASP A 370 -28.14 23.54 10.12
C ASP A 370 -29.49 24.26 9.87
N GLU A 371 -29.70 24.81 8.67
CA GLU A 371 -30.94 25.52 8.28
C GLU A 371 -32.19 24.62 8.28
N ILE A 372 -32.04 23.35 7.87
CA ILE A 372 -33.14 22.38 7.94
C ILE A 372 -33.22 21.64 9.29
N ASN A 373 -32.50 22.13 10.31
CA ASN A 373 -32.52 21.66 11.69
C ASN A 373 -32.11 20.19 11.89
N ILE A 374 -31.13 19.70 11.11
CA ILE A 374 -30.55 18.38 11.32
C ILE A 374 -29.55 18.44 12.49
N PRO A 375 -29.72 17.62 13.55
CA PRO A 375 -28.80 17.58 14.67
C PRO A 375 -27.35 17.29 14.22
N ARG A 376 -26.37 18.03 14.75
CA ARG A 376 -24.93 17.86 14.46
C ARG A 376 -24.45 16.40 14.48
N LYS A 377 -24.98 15.58 15.38
CA LYS A 377 -24.65 14.15 15.47
C LYS A 377 -25.05 13.36 14.21
N GLN A 378 -26.13 13.74 13.54
CA GLN A 378 -26.68 13.11 12.34
C GLN A 378 -26.18 13.74 11.03
N GLN A 379 -25.53 14.91 11.10
CA GLN A 379 -25.04 15.59 9.90
C GLN A 379 -24.04 14.77 9.10
N ILE A 380 -24.21 14.79 7.79
CA ILE A 380 -23.43 14.11 6.78
C ILE A 380 -22.41 15.05 6.12
N ALA A 381 -21.33 14.46 5.61
CA ALA A 381 -20.43 15.11 4.65
C ALA A 381 -20.84 14.74 3.21
N THR A 382 -20.09 15.19 2.21
CA THR A 382 -20.35 14.93 0.78
C THR A 382 -20.53 13.44 0.47
N HIS A 383 -19.72 12.56 1.06
CA HIS A 383 -19.85 11.11 0.89
C HIS A 383 -21.13 10.52 1.50
N GLY A 384 -21.74 11.21 2.48
CA GLY A 384 -23.01 10.79 3.08
C GLY A 384 -24.21 10.98 2.15
N LEU A 385 -24.14 11.86 1.15
CA LEU A 385 -25.17 11.97 0.10
C LEU A 385 -25.31 10.64 -0.66
N ARG A 386 -24.16 10.08 -1.04
CA ARG A 386 -24.07 8.78 -1.69
C ARG A 386 -24.57 7.65 -0.81
N HIS A 387 -24.23 7.64 0.48
CA HIS A 387 -24.75 6.64 1.41
C HIS A 387 -26.27 6.76 1.57
N THR A 388 -26.79 7.98 1.64
CA THR A 388 -28.22 8.24 1.71
C THR A 388 -28.94 7.74 0.46
N LEU A 389 -28.43 8.04 -0.74
CA LEU A 389 -28.99 7.54 -1.99
C LEU A 389 -28.95 6.02 -2.07
N ALA A 390 -27.83 5.39 -1.68
CA ALA A 390 -27.71 3.93 -1.65
C ALA A 390 -28.78 3.32 -0.75
N SER A 391 -28.90 3.81 0.49
CA SER A 391 -29.91 3.33 1.44
C SER A 391 -31.34 3.55 0.95
N TYR A 392 -31.62 4.68 0.28
CA TYR A 392 -32.91 4.96 -0.32
C TYR A 392 -33.26 4.01 -1.47
N LEU A 393 -32.33 3.75 -2.40
CA LEU A 393 -32.59 2.83 -3.52
C LEU A 393 -32.83 1.40 -3.03
N LEU A 394 -32.06 0.96 -2.03
CA LEU A 394 -32.23 -0.37 -1.45
C LEU A 394 -33.55 -0.50 -0.68
N SER A 395 -33.98 0.56 0.03
CA SER A 395 -35.30 0.55 0.70
C SER A 395 -36.46 0.51 -0.29
N LYS A 396 -36.24 0.90 -1.55
CA LYS A 396 -37.17 0.75 -2.67
C LYS A 396 -37.05 -0.59 -3.40
N GLY A 397 -36.26 -1.53 -2.90
CA GLY A 397 -36.13 -2.89 -3.46
C GLY A 397 -35.22 -2.99 -4.67
N VAL A 398 -34.43 -1.96 -5.00
CA VAL A 398 -33.46 -2.04 -6.09
C VAL A 398 -32.36 -3.03 -5.71
N GLN A 399 -32.00 -3.93 -6.63
CA GLN A 399 -31.02 -4.98 -6.36
C GLN A 399 -29.66 -4.41 -5.92
N ILE A 400 -29.09 -4.97 -4.84
CA ILE A 400 -27.83 -4.50 -4.26
C ILE A 400 -26.67 -4.48 -5.25
N LYS A 401 -26.61 -5.47 -6.16
CA LYS A 401 -25.59 -5.56 -7.19
C LYS A 401 -25.67 -4.35 -8.13
N TYR A 402 -26.86 -4.04 -8.63
CA TYR A 402 -27.10 -2.89 -9.49
C TYR A 402 -26.76 -1.57 -8.80
N VAL A 403 -27.19 -1.37 -7.54
CA VAL A 403 -26.82 -0.17 -6.76
C VAL A 403 -25.30 -0.07 -6.58
N SER A 404 -24.61 -1.19 -6.35
CA SER A 404 -23.15 -1.23 -6.21
C SER A 404 -22.43 -0.82 -7.50
N GLU A 405 -22.90 -1.29 -8.65
CA GLU A 405 -22.38 -0.97 -9.98
C GLU A 405 -22.65 0.50 -10.35
N LEU A 406 -23.89 0.99 -10.15
CA LEU A 406 -24.29 2.38 -10.37
C LEU A 406 -23.40 3.35 -9.59
N LEU A 407 -23.11 3.02 -8.33
CA LEU A 407 -22.26 3.82 -7.49
C LEU A 407 -20.77 3.61 -7.84
N GLY A 408 -20.37 2.49 -8.44
CA GLY A 408 -18.97 2.18 -8.70
C GLY A 408 -18.22 1.78 -7.42
N HIS A 409 -18.83 0.90 -6.62
CA HIS A 409 -18.16 0.21 -5.51
C HIS A 409 -17.43 -1.04 -6.05
N LYS A 410 -16.15 -1.21 -5.69
CA LYS A 410 -15.39 -2.43 -6.01
C LYS A 410 -15.89 -3.66 -5.23
N ASN A 411 -16.55 -3.43 -4.08
CA ASN A 411 -17.04 -4.47 -3.21
C ASN A 411 -18.47 -4.12 -2.73
N THR A 412 -19.41 -5.05 -2.93
CA THR A 412 -20.81 -4.94 -2.51
C THR A 412 -20.97 -4.82 -1.00
N ALA A 413 -20.00 -5.32 -0.20
CA ALA A 413 -19.99 -5.20 1.25
C ALA A 413 -20.03 -3.74 1.74
N ILE A 414 -19.54 -2.78 0.94
CA ILE A 414 -19.64 -1.35 1.26
C ILE A 414 -21.09 -0.89 1.17
N THR A 415 -21.80 -1.31 0.12
CA THR A 415 -23.23 -1.06 -0.06
C THR A 415 -24.05 -1.74 1.05
N MET A 416 -23.71 -3.00 1.38
CA MET A 416 -24.40 -3.78 2.40
C MET A 416 -24.31 -3.13 3.79
N ARG A 417 -23.14 -2.64 4.21
CA ARG A 417 -22.98 -1.97 5.52
C ARG A 417 -23.82 -0.71 5.67
N ALA A 418 -24.05 0.03 4.59
CA ALA A 418 -24.93 1.20 4.61
C ALA A 418 -26.40 0.78 4.80
N TYR A 419 -26.76 -0.39 4.27
CA TYR A 419 -28.11 -0.96 4.34
C TYR A 419 -28.40 -1.74 5.61
N GLU A 420 -27.39 -2.40 6.22
CA GLU A 420 -27.52 -3.14 7.48
C GLU A 420 -28.18 -2.31 8.60
N HIS A 421 -27.94 -0.99 8.61
CA HIS A 421 -28.59 -0.10 9.57
C HIS A 421 -30.07 0.12 9.29
N LEU A 422 -30.47 0.17 8.02
CA LEU A 422 -31.86 0.33 7.60
C LEU A 422 -32.67 -0.96 7.77
N LEU A 423 -32.03 -2.12 7.51
CA LEU A 423 -32.63 -3.44 7.76
C LEU A 423 -32.96 -3.68 9.24
N LYS A 424 -32.18 -3.14 10.17
CA LYS A 424 -32.48 -3.28 11.61
C LYS A 424 -33.82 -2.67 12.00
N GLU A 425 -34.28 -1.64 11.29
CA GLU A 425 -35.61 -1.03 11.48
C GLU A 425 -36.71 -1.84 10.77
N GLN A 426 -36.38 -2.57 9.68
CA GLN A 426 -37.31 -3.41 8.91
C GLN A 426 -37.41 -4.87 9.41
N ASN A 427 -36.63 -5.25 10.43
CA ASN A 427 -36.54 -6.63 10.91
C ASN A 427 -37.88 -7.17 11.46
N ILE A 428 -38.75 -6.31 11.98
CA ILE A 428 -40.06 -6.72 12.51
C ILE A 428 -40.95 -7.23 11.36
N GLU A 429 -41.03 -6.49 10.25
CA GLU A 429 -41.82 -6.87 9.07
C GLU A 429 -41.26 -8.11 8.36
N GLN A 430 -39.94 -8.29 8.37
CA GLN A 430 -39.29 -9.48 7.82
C GLN A 430 -39.50 -10.71 8.69
N GLN A 431 -39.57 -10.54 10.01
CA GLN A 431 -39.88 -11.61 10.94
C GLN A 431 -41.29 -12.16 10.69
N ASP A 432 -42.29 -11.28 10.51
CA ASP A 432 -43.66 -11.68 10.19
C ASP A 432 -43.76 -12.40 8.84
N LYS A 433 -43.07 -11.90 7.81
CA LYS A 433 -42.99 -12.58 6.50
C LYS A 433 -42.32 -13.95 6.59
N THR A 434 -41.27 -14.07 7.39
CA THR A 434 -40.55 -15.34 7.60
C THR A 434 -41.45 -16.35 8.31
N ILE A 435 -42.17 -15.93 9.36
CA ILE A 435 -43.11 -16.79 10.09
C ILE A 435 -44.22 -17.27 9.13
N ASN A 436 -44.77 -16.38 8.30
CA ASN A 436 -45.80 -16.76 7.32
C ASN A 436 -45.28 -17.76 6.28
N ALA A 437 -44.09 -17.55 5.72
CA ALA A 437 -43.48 -18.48 4.76
C ALA A 437 -43.14 -19.85 5.40
N LEU A 438 -42.68 -19.87 6.65
CA LEU A 438 -42.44 -21.12 7.38
C LEU A 438 -43.74 -21.86 7.72
N ASN A 439 -44.84 -21.14 7.97
CA ASN A 439 -46.16 -21.72 8.18
C ASN A 439 -46.75 -22.34 6.90
N GLU A 440 -46.31 -21.91 5.72
CA GLU A 440 -46.69 -22.55 4.45
C GLU A 440 -45.99 -23.91 4.25
N LEU A 441 -44.84 -24.13 4.88
CA LEU A 441 -44.13 -25.42 4.85
C LEU A 441 -44.66 -26.44 5.86
N SER A 442 -45.44 -26.01 6.85
CA SER A 442 -46.06 -26.88 7.84
C SER A 442 -47.46 -27.35 7.47
N LYS A 443 -47.99 -26.90 6.32
CA LYS A 443 -49.19 -27.41 5.66
C LYS A 443 -48.79 -28.38 4.57
#